data_AF-A0ABD0PSR8-F1
#
_entry.id   AF-A0ABD0PSR8-F1
#
_cell.length_a   1.000
_cell.length_b   1.000
_cell.length_c   1.000
_cell.angle_alpha   90.00
_cell.angle_beta   90.00
_cell.angle_gamma   90.00
#
_symmetry.space_group_name_H-M   'P 1'
#
loop_
_entity.id
_entity.type
_entity.pdbx_description
1 polymer ?
#
loop_
_entity_poly.entity_id
_entity_poly.type
_entity_poly.pdbx_seq_one_letter_code
_entity_poly.pdbx_strand_id
1 'polypeptide(L)'
;MALCLWLIVVVPVCSWGQRPEDTADSGVFQPQSALTDMEFASVSTYRGPGNTDPRPNNKLPILLWWSSNLFPHFPGDTERVDCAHSSCLVTSNRKVQLYRRTASIIFYGTDFRAYEAPLPRLSHQTWALFHEESPMNNYLLSHSVGIRLFNYTATFRRESDYPLTLQWLPSLDYLLKPMAVPLQEKNRWRQAGLAPVLYMQSHCDVPSDRDRYVQELMKYIE
;
A
#
# COMPACT_ATOMS: atom_id res chain seq x y z
N MET A 1 68.39 -28.11 -7.13
CA MET A 1 67.54 -27.11 -6.45
C MET A 1 66.48 -26.64 -7.45
N ALA A 2 65.28 -27.20 -7.39
CA ALA A 2 64.16 -26.82 -8.23
C ALA A 2 63.02 -26.37 -7.31
N LEU A 3 62.61 -25.11 -7.42
CA LEU A 3 61.47 -24.55 -6.72
C LEU A 3 60.17 -24.98 -7.43
N CYS A 4 59.32 -25.76 -6.76
CA CYS A 4 57.93 -25.95 -7.16
C CYS A 4 57.06 -24.89 -6.46
N LEU A 5 56.48 -23.99 -7.25
CA LEU A 5 55.40 -23.09 -6.84
C LEU A 5 54.12 -23.91 -6.62
N TRP A 6 53.58 -23.89 -5.40
CA TRP A 6 52.26 -24.41 -5.09
C TRP A 6 51.21 -23.30 -5.29
N LEU A 7 50.37 -23.46 -6.31
CA LEU A 7 49.12 -22.72 -6.47
C LEU A 7 48.09 -23.31 -5.50
N ILE A 8 47.70 -22.56 -4.47
CA ILE A 8 46.56 -22.89 -3.60
C ILE A 8 45.30 -22.39 -4.31
N VAL A 9 44.51 -23.32 -4.84
CA VAL A 9 43.12 -23.05 -5.25
C VAL A 9 42.24 -23.23 -4.01
N VAL A 10 41.66 -22.14 -3.51
CA VAL A 10 40.63 -22.19 -2.45
C VAL A 10 39.28 -22.40 -3.13
N VAL A 11 38.73 -23.60 -3.03
CA VAL A 11 37.33 -23.89 -3.34
C VAL A 11 36.52 -23.71 -2.05
N PRO A 12 35.43 -22.92 -2.02
CA PRO A 12 34.55 -22.90 -0.86
C PRO A 12 33.71 -24.18 -0.87
N VAL A 13 34.02 -25.09 0.05
CA VAL A 13 33.17 -26.24 0.35
C VAL A 13 32.01 -25.75 1.21
N CYS A 14 30.90 -25.39 0.57
CA CYS A 14 29.60 -25.42 1.22
C CYS A 14 29.11 -26.87 1.19
N SER A 15 29.36 -27.62 2.25
CA SER A 15 28.61 -28.83 2.55
C SER A 15 27.94 -28.62 3.90
N TRP A 16 26.60 -28.58 3.93
CA TRP A 16 25.78 -29.15 4.99
C TRP A 16 24.69 -29.96 4.30
N GLY A 17 24.50 -31.19 4.77
CA GLY A 17 23.94 -32.31 4.03
C GLY A 17 22.49 -32.13 3.56
N GLN A 18 22.23 -32.57 2.33
CA GLN A 18 20.90 -32.91 1.88
C GLN A 18 20.49 -34.23 2.55
N ARG A 19 19.49 -34.18 3.43
CA ARG A 19 18.67 -35.36 3.74
C ARG A 19 17.69 -35.59 2.58
N PRO A 20 17.24 -36.84 2.33
CA PRO A 20 16.22 -37.10 1.32
C PRO A 20 14.94 -36.34 1.70
N GLU A 21 14.38 -35.58 0.75
CA GLU A 21 13.04 -35.00 0.89
C GLU A 21 12.01 -36.12 1.06
N ASP A 22 11.36 -36.18 2.22
CA ASP A 22 10.14 -36.96 2.39
C ASP A 22 9.06 -36.33 1.51
N THR A 23 8.59 -37.08 0.50
CA THR A 23 7.59 -36.65 -0.48
C THR A 23 6.20 -36.36 0.11
N ALA A 24 6.04 -36.49 1.43
CA ALA A 24 4.82 -36.19 2.16
C ALA A 24 4.61 -34.69 2.46
N ASP A 25 5.66 -33.86 2.44
CA ASP A 25 5.57 -32.43 2.84
C ASP A 25 5.38 -31.45 1.68
N SER A 26 5.34 -31.95 0.44
CA SER A 26 5.14 -31.12 -0.77
C SER A 26 3.78 -30.41 -0.82
N GLY A 27 2.81 -30.85 -0.02
CA GLY A 27 1.48 -30.26 0.10
C GLY A 27 1.37 -29.12 1.13
N VAL A 28 2.31 -29.01 2.09
CA VAL A 28 2.19 -28.10 3.24
C VAL A 28 2.50 -26.65 2.85
N PHE A 29 3.34 -26.45 1.84
CA PHE A 29 3.73 -25.15 1.30
C PHE A 29 3.09 -24.82 -0.04
N GLN A 30 2.03 -25.53 -0.44
CA GLN A 30 1.22 -24.99 -1.53
C GLN A 30 0.58 -23.68 -1.03
N PRO A 31 0.73 -22.55 -1.75
CA PRO A 31 0.06 -21.33 -1.38
C PRO A 31 -1.42 -21.68 -1.27
N GLN A 32 -1.99 -21.56 -0.07
CA GLN A 32 -3.43 -21.69 0.08
C GLN A 32 -4.02 -20.67 -0.88
N SER A 33 -4.73 -21.18 -1.89
CA SER A 33 -5.39 -20.43 -2.96
C SER A 33 -6.45 -19.45 -2.47
N ALA A 34 -6.48 -19.11 -1.18
CA ALA A 34 -7.38 -18.16 -0.54
C ALA A 34 -7.30 -16.76 -1.17
N LEU A 35 -6.21 -16.45 -1.90
CA LEU A 35 -6.07 -15.23 -2.68
C LEU A 35 -6.10 -15.45 -4.21
N THR A 36 -6.04 -16.70 -4.70
CA THR A 36 -6.03 -16.98 -6.14
C THR A 36 -7.43 -16.84 -6.74
N ASP A 37 -8.46 -17.21 -5.98
CA ASP A 37 -9.86 -16.93 -6.30
C ASP A 37 -10.32 -15.55 -5.83
N MET A 38 -9.44 -14.85 -5.10
CA MET A 38 -9.64 -13.43 -4.85
C MET A 38 -9.20 -12.73 -6.12
N GLU A 39 -10.15 -12.58 -7.06
CA GLU A 39 -10.06 -11.48 -8.01
C GLU A 39 -9.72 -10.25 -7.15
N PHE A 40 -8.49 -9.77 -7.28
CA PHE A 40 -8.19 -8.37 -7.07
C PHE A 40 -9.07 -7.69 -8.09
N ALA A 41 -10.33 -7.46 -7.72
CA ALA A 41 -11.34 -6.91 -8.60
C ALA A 41 -10.64 -5.74 -9.27
N SER A 42 -10.55 -5.77 -10.61
CA SER A 42 -10.28 -4.56 -11.36
C SER A 42 -11.19 -3.53 -10.71
N VAL A 43 -10.59 -2.58 -9.96
CA VAL A 43 -11.30 -1.76 -8.98
C VAL A 43 -12.60 -1.37 -9.63
N SER A 44 -13.71 -1.95 -9.16
CA SER A 44 -14.98 -1.76 -9.86
C SER A 44 -15.12 -0.25 -9.97
N THR A 45 -15.33 0.27 -11.20
CA THR A 45 -15.42 1.71 -11.41
C THR A 45 -16.42 2.21 -10.40
N TYR A 46 -15.91 2.92 -9.38
CA TYR A 46 -16.65 3.12 -8.15
C TYR A 46 -17.93 3.86 -8.52
N ARG A 47 -19.05 3.13 -8.53
CA ARG A 47 -20.35 3.75 -8.66
C ARG A 47 -20.68 4.21 -7.26
N GLY A 48 -20.38 5.47 -7.00
CA GLY A 48 -20.81 6.14 -5.78
C GLY A 48 -22.31 5.98 -5.57
N PRO A 49 -22.84 6.44 -4.43
CA PRO A 49 -24.28 6.36 -4.13
C PRO A 49 -25.16 6.99 -5.22
N GLY A 50 -24.55 7.72 -6.17
CA GLY A 50 -25.20 8.29 -7.32
C GLY A 50 -25.97 9.54 -6.93
N ASN A 51 -26.23 10.38 -7.92
CA ASN A 51 -27.17 11.47 -7.78
C ASN A 51 -27.85 11.70 -9.13
N THR A 52 -28.79 12.64 -9.16
CA THR A 52 -29.49 13.07 -10.37
C THR A 52 -28.97 14.43 -10.86
N ASP A 53 -27.66 14.72 -10.73
CA ASP A 53 -27.07 15.98 -11.14
C ASP A 53 -27.07 16.10 -12.68
N PRO A 54 -27.91 16.98 -13.26
CA PRO A 54 -28.11 17.05 -14.71
C PRO A 54 -26.97 17.79 -15.42
N ARG A 55 -26.01 18.36 -14.69
CA ARG A 55 -24.96 19.18 -15.28
C ARG A 55 -24.05 18.34 -16.19
N PRO A 56 -23.74 18.82 -17.41
CA PRO A 56 -22.77 18.15 -18.28
C PRO A 56 -21.34 18.28 -17.73
N ASN A 57 -20.44 17.37 -18.16
CA ASN A 57 -19.05 17.29 -17.68
C ASN A 57 -18.25 18.60 -17.84
N ASN A 58 -18.58 19.44 -18.82
CA ASN A 58 -17.93 20.74 -19.04
C ASN A 58 -18.36 21.82 -18.02
N LYS A 59 -19.38 21.58 -17.19
CA LYS A 59 -19.87 22.47 -16.13
C LYS A 59 -19.54 21.97 -14.72
N LEU A 60 -19.11 20.73 -14.57
CA LEU A 60 -18.72 20.18 -13.28
C LEU A 60 -17.39 20.78 -12.78
N PRO A 61 -17.21 20.87 -11.44
CA PRO A 61 -15.90 21.13 -10.85
C PRO A 61 -14.93 19.99 -11.18
N ILE A 62 -13.67 20.34 -11.38
CA ILE A 62 -12.61 19.38 -11.68
C ILE A 62 -11.80 19.07 -10.41
N LEU A 63 -11.56 17.78 -10.18
CA LEU A 63 -10.55 17.27 -9.26
C LEU A 63 -9.37 16.74 -10.08
N LEU A 64 -8.22 17.39 -9.98
CA LEU A 64 -7.02 17.03 -10.73
C LEU A 64 -6.12 16.13 -9.87
N TRP A 65 -5.85 14.91 -10.31
CA TRP A 65 -4.77 14.09 -9.76
C TRP A 65 -3.43 14.56 -10.34
N TRP A 66 -2.55 15.07 -9.48
CA TRP A 66 -1.24 15.56 -9.89
C TRP A 66 -0.26 14.41 -10.16
N SER A 67 -0.25 13.43 -9.27
CA SER A 67 0.50 12.19 -9.42
C SER A 67 -0.37 11.21 -10.21
N SER A 68 0.13 10.71 -11.35
CA SER A 68 -0.61 9.82 -12.25
C SER A 68 -0.01 8.41 -12.36
N ASN A 69 1.01 8.09 -11.55
CA ASN A 69 1.71 6.81 -11.67
C ASN A 69 0.91 5.68 -11.04
N LEU A 70 0.56 5.82 -9.76
CA LEU A 70 -0.17 4.78 -9.04
C LEU A 70 -1.67 5.06 -8.95
N PHE A 71 -2.05 6.33 -8.82
CA PHE A 71 -3.43 6.77 -8.76
C PHE A 71 -3.69 7.81 -9.84
N PRO A 72 -4.94 8.02 -10.26
CA PRO A 72 -6.15 7.27 -9.92
C PRO A 72 -6.33 6.00 -10.77
N HIS A 73 -7.02 4.98 -10.23
CA HIS A 73 -7.35 3.75 -10.94
C HIS A 73 -8.64 3.88 -11.76
N PHE A 74 -8.63 4.70 -12.80
CA PHE A 74 -9.72 4.73 -13.77
C PHE A 74 -9.22 4.33 -15.17
N PRO A 75 -10.08 3.72 -16.02
CA PRO A 75 -9.64 3.16 -17.30
C PRO A 75 -9.21 4.20 -18.36
N GLY A 76 -9.45 5.50 -18.12
CA GLY A 76 -9.08 6.59 -19.04
C GLY A 76 -8.24 7.69 -18.39
N ASP A 77 -8.26 8.91 -18.93
CA ASP A 77 -7.63 10.08 -18.30
C ASP A 77 -8.60 10.90 -17.45
N THR A 78 -9.90 10.62 -17.58
CA THR A 78 -10.98 11.43 -17.01
C THR A 78 -12.18 10.56 -16.71
N GLU A 79 -12.77 10.75 -15.54
CA GLU A 79 -13.97 10.05 -15.09
C GLU A 79 -14.94 11.03 -14.40
N ARG A 80 -16.24 10.82 -14.59
CA ARG A 80 -17.26 11.53 -13.82
C ARG A 80 -17.54 10.74 -12.55
N VAL A 81 -17.48 11.41 -11.40
CA VAL A 81 -17.84 10.83 -10.11
C VAL A 81 -19.11 11.48 -9.59
N ASP A 82 -20.13 10.66 -9.35
CA ASP A 82 -21.42 11.05 -8.80
C ASP A 82 -21.53 10.62 -7.32
N CYS A 83 -21.46 11.58 -6.41
CA CYS A 83 -21.67 11.39 -4.98
C CYS A 83 -23.09 11.80 -4.58
N ALA A 84 -23.56 11.46 -3.38
CA ALA A 84 -24.96 11.68 -2.96
C ALA A 84 -25.45 13.14 -3.11
N HIS A 85 -24.57 14.13 -2.91
CA HIS A 85 -24.94 15.55 -2.93
C HIS A 85 -24.43 16.33 -4.14
N SER A 86 -23.45 15.81 -4.87
CA SER A 86 -22.77 16.56 -5.93
C SER A 86 -21.99 15.66 -6.87
N SER A 87 -21.81 16.13 -8.10
CA SER A 87 -20.94 15.48 -9.10
C SER A 87 -19.70 16.30 -9.40
N CYS A 88 -18.64 15.60 -9.77
CA CYS A 88 -17.38 16.19 -10.19
C CYS A 88 -16.76 15.43 -11.37
N LEU A 89 -15.81 16.08 -12.04
CA LEU A 89 -14.99 15.47 -13.07
C LEU A 89 -13.59 15.25 -12.51
N VAL A 90 -13.14 14.02 -12.43
CA VAL A 90 -11.81 13.66 -11.94
C VAL A 90 -10.91 13.39 -13.14
N THR A 91 -9.68 13.90 -13.14
CA THR A 91 -8.73 13.70 -14.26
C THR A 91 -7.29 13.71 -13.82
N SER A 92 -6.40 13.03 -14.55
CA SER A 92 -4.94 13.10 -14.45
C SER A 92 -4.31 14.11 -15.43
N ASN A 93 -5.12 14.74 -16.29
CA ASN A 93 -4.63 15.64 -17.33
C ASN A 93 -4.21 17.00 -16.75
N ARG A 94 -2.90 17.19 -16.55
CA ARG A 94 -2.32 18.41 -15.96
C ARG A 94 -2.63 19.71 -16.72
N LYS A 95 -3.07 19.66 -17.98
CA LYS A 95 -3.45 20.87 -18.76
C LYS A 95 -4.61 21.64 -18.14
N VAL A 96 -5.45 20.98 -17.32
CA VAL A 96 -6.59 21.62 -16.67
C VAL A 96 -6.21 22.35 -15.38
N GLN A 97 -4.94 22.30 -14.94
CA GLN A 97 -4.49 22.89 -13.67
C GLN A 97 -4.98 24.34 -13.52
N LEU A 98 -4.82 25.18 -14.55
CA LEU A 98 -5.14 26.61 -14.45
C LEU A 98 -6.61 26.96 -14.73
N TYR A 99 -7.47 25.95 -14.93
CA TYR A 99 -8.88 26.22 -15.18
C TYR A 99 -9.58 26.74 -13.92
N ARG A 100 -10.43 27.75 -14.09
CA ARG A 100 -11.24 28.32 -13.00
C ARG A 100 -12.13 27.29 -12.29
N ARG A 101 -12.54 26.24 -13.01
CA ARG A 101 -13.36 25.15 -12.47
C ARG A 101 -12.56 24.01 -11.83
N THR A 102 -11.23 24.03 -11.92
CA THR A 102 -10.37 23.10 -11.19
C THR A 102 -10.34 23.54 -9.74
N ALA A 103 -11.15 22.87 -8.93
CA ALA A 103 -11.42 23.23 -7.55
C ALA A 103 -10.41 22.60 -6.59
N SER A 104 -9.91 21.40 -6.92
CA SER A 104 -8.94 20.71 -6.08
C SER A 104 -7.85 20.03 -6.91
N ILE A 105 -6.65 19.97 -6.34
CA ILE A 105 -5.53 19.17 -6.83
C ILE A 105 -5.19 18.14 -5.75
N ILE A 106 -5.18 16.87 -6.13
CA ILE A 106 -4.92 15.73 -5.26
C ILE A 106 -3.51 15.21 -5.54
N PHE A 107 -2.75 14.99 -4.48
CA PHE A 107 -1.38 14.50 -4.53
C PHE A 107 -1.29 13.13 -3.89
N TYR A 108 -0.68 12.17 -4.58
CA TYR A 108 -0.26 10.94 -3.94
C TYR A 108 1.05 11.19 -3.19
N GLY A 109 1.05 10.97 -1.88
CA GLY A 109 2.13 11.41 -1.00
C GLY A 109 3.48 10.78 -1.32
N THR A 110 3.51 9.50 -1.73
CA THR A 110 4.75 8.80 -2.12
C THR A 110 5.42 9.46 -3.33
N ASP A 111 4.61 9.89 -4.29
CA ASP A 111 5.08 10.55 -5.52
C ASP A 111 5.31 12.05 -5.34
N PHE A 112 4.91 12.63 -4.21
CA PHE A 112 4.98 14.07 -4.02
C PHE A 112 6.44 14.54 -3.97
N ARG A 113 6.75 15.52 -4.81
CA ARG A 113 8.01 16.25 -4.84
C ARG A 113 7.71 17.74 -4.74
N ALA A 114 8.19 18.38 -3.68
CA ALA A 114 7.89 19.80 -3.41
C ALA A 114 8.31 20.73 -4.57
N TYR A 115 9.40 20.38 -5.28
CA TYR A 115 9.89 21.14 -6.44
C TYR A 115 9.07 20.90 -7.72
N GLU A 116 8.19 19.89 -7.76
CA GLU A 116 7.28 19.60 -8.88
C GLU A 116 5.86 20.06 -8.59
N ALA A 117 5.64 20.80 -7.50
CA ALA A 117 4.30 21.22 -7.12
C ALA A 117 3.70 22.20 -8.17
N PRO A 118 2.39 22.14 -8.45
CA PRO A 118 1.75 22.95 -9.48
C PRO A 118 1.66 24.41 -9.05
N LEU A 119 2.68 25.18 -9.44
CA LEU A 119 2.75 26.62 -9.19
C LEU A 119 2.25 27.42 -10.42
N PRO A 120 1.64 28.60 -10.21
CA PRO A 120 1.29 29.18 -8.92
C PRO A 120 0.10 28.46 -8.27
N ARG A 121 0.09 28.40 -6.93
CA ARG A 121 -1.07 27.90 -6.18
C ARG A 121 -2.20 28.95 -6.27
N LEU A 122 -3.27 28.61 -6.98
CA LEU A 122 -4.41 29.51 -7.14
C LEU A 122 -5.26 29.53 -5.86
N SER A 123 -5.79 30.70 -5.50
CA SER A 123 -6.53 30.89 -4.24
C SER A 123 -7.82 30.08 -4.15
N HIS A 124 -8.43 29.74 -5.29
CA HIS A 124 -9.64 28.91 -5.33
C HIS A 124 -9.34 27.40 -5.31
N GLN A 125 -8.06 27.01 -5.36
CA GLN A 125 -7.65 25.61 -5.41
C GLN A 125 -7.30 25.08 -4.02
N THR A 126 -7.98 24.02 -3.62
CA THR A 126 -7.56 23.22 -2.49
C THR A 126 -6.48 22.24 -2.93
N TRP A 127 -5.48 22.03 -2.07
CA TRP A 127 -4.52 20.94 -2.23
C TRP A 127 -4.89 19.83 -1.26
N ALA A 128 -5.12 18.63 -1.75
CA ALA A 128 -5.48 17.47 -0.95
C ALA A 128 -4.36 16.43 -1.01
N LEU A 129 -4.01 15.86 0.15
CA LEU A 129 -3.04 14.78 0.25
C LEU A 129 -3.75 13.45 0.39
N PHE A 130 -3.39 12.48 -0.45
CA PHE A 130 -3.70 11.07 -0.26
C PHE A 130 -2.38 10.34 -0.02
N HIS A 131 -2.14 9.86 1.21
CA HIS A 131 -0.90 9.19 1.57
C HIS A 131 -1.14 8.07 2.57
N GLU A 132 -1.14 6.87 2.03
CA GLU A 132 -1.47 5.64 2.74
C GLU A 132 -0.21 4.87 3.19
N GLU A 133 0.93 5.27 2.64
CA GLU A 133 2.22 4.62 2.83
C GLU A 133 2.96 5.09 4.09
N SER A 134 3.98 4.31 4.48
CA SER A 134 4.79 4.63 5.65
C SER A 134 5.64 5.90 5.45
N PRO A 135 6.05 6.56 6.55
CA PRO A 135 7.06 7.63 6.56
C PRO A 135 8.34 7.36 5.75
N MET A 136 8.70 6.10 5.55
CA MET A 136 9.88 5.70 4.77
C MET A 136 9.79 6.17 3.31
N ASN A 137 8.59 6.18 2.73
CA ASN A 137 8.37 6.53 1.34
C ASN A 137 8.42 8.04 1.09
N ASN A 138 7.98 8.85 2.06
CA ASN A 138 8.13 10.30 2.01
C ASN A 138 8.23 10.92 3.40
N TYR A 139 9.46 11.04 3.88
CA TYR A 139 9.75 11.55 5.22
C TYR A 139 9.25 12.99 5.45
N LEU A 140 9.15 13.81 4.40
CA LEU A 140 8.63 15.18 4.48
C LEU A 140 7.21 15.21 5.07
N LEU A 141 6.40 14.20 4.75
CA LEU A 141 5.01 14.09 5.21
C LEU A 141 4.90 13.63 6.68
N SER A 142 6.02 13.29 7.32
CA SER A 142 6.07 13.07 8.77
C SER A 142 6.28 14.35 9.58
N HIS A 143 6.53 15.47 8.90
CA HIS A 143 6.73 16.77 9.54
C HIS A 143 5.56 17.71 9.30
N SER A 144 5.28 18.55 10.31
CA SER A 144 4.21 19.54 10.26
C SER A 144 4.36 20.51 9.07
N VAL A 145 5.60 20.87 8.71
CA VAL A 145 5.89 21.76 7.58
C VAL A 145 5.42 21.14 6.25
N GLY A 146 5.62 19.84 6.06
CA GLY A 146 5.18 19.12 4.87
C GLY A 146 3.66 18.96 4.82
N ILE A 147 3.07 18.48 5.91
CA ILE A 147 1.62 18.26 5.99
C ILE A 147 0.81 19.55 5.81
N ARG A 148 1.29 20.68 6.36
CA ARG A 148 0.61 21.99 6.27
C ARG A 148 0.56 22.58 4.86
N LEU A 149 1.24 21.98 3.88
CA LEU A 149 1.09 22.36 2.48
C LEU A 149 -0.33 22.05 1.97
N PHE A 150 -0.99 21.03 2.54
CA PHE A 150 -2.28 20.53 2.10
C PHE A 150 -3.41 21.06 2.98
N ASN A 151 -4.55 21.37 2.34
CA ASN A 151 -5.78 21.79 3.02
C ASN A 151 -6.52 20.60 3.65
N TYR A 152 -6.52 19.47 2.94
CA TYR A 152 -7.14 18.24 3.38
C TYR A 152 -6.14 17.11 3.31
N THR A 153 -6.23 16.20 4.26
CA THR A 153 -5.32 15.06 4.39
C THR A 153 -6.08 13.77 4.55
N ALA A 154 -5.68 12.77 3.77
CA ALA A 154 -6.06 11.39 3.94
C ALA A 154 -4.79 10.58 4.22
N THR A 155 -4.55 10.27 5.49
CA THR A 155 -3.35 9.54 5.95
C THR A 155 -3.68 8.51 7.01
N PHE A 156 -2.71 7.69 7.41
CA PHE A 156 -2.85 6.75 8.54
C PHE A 156 -3.10 7.46 9.89
N ARG A 157 -2.91 8.78 9.98
CA ARG A 157 -3.16 9.54 11.22
C ARG A 157 -4.65 9.64 11.51
N ARG A 158 -5.04 9.48 12.77
CA ARG A 158 -6.44 9.60 13.22
C ARG A 158 -6.98 11.02 13.08
N GLU A 159 -6.12 12.02 13.16
CA GLU A 159 -6.50 13.43 13.06
C GLU A 159 -6.53 13.95 11.60
N SER A 160 -6.29 13.08 10.61
CA SER A 160 -6.52 13.45 9.21
C SER A 160 -8.01 13.71 8.95
N ASP A 161 -8.30 14.60 8.01
CA ASP A 161 -9.67 14.89 7.57
C ASP A 161 -10.40 13.63 7.09
N TYR A 162 -9.64 12.71 6.49
CA TYR A 162 -10.09 11.37 6.15
C TYR A 162 -9.07 10.30 6.57
N PRO A 163 -9.18 9.73 7.78
CA PRO A 163 -8.18 8.79 8.28
C PRO A 163 -8.27 7.43 7.57
N LEU A 164 -7.15 6.96 7.02
CA LEU A 164 -7.03 5.70 6.27
C LEU A 164 -6.74 4.52 7.19
N THR A 165 -7.65 4.22 8.13
CA THR A 165 -7.42 3.21 9.18
C THR A 165 -7.62 1.76 8.75
N LEU A 166 -8.34 1.52 7.65
CA LEU A 166 -8.76 0.18 7.21
C LEU A 166 -8.31 -0.12 5.78
N GLN A 167 -7.20 0.47 5.35
CA GLN A 167 -6.69 0.27 4.00
C GLN A 167 -6.56 -1.24 3.70
N TRP A 168 -7.06 -1.67 2.55
CA TRP A 168 -7.14 -3.05 2.08
C TRP A 168 -8.19 -3.97 2.73
N LEU A 169 -9.03 -3.46 3.64
CA LEU A 169 -10.15 -4.24 4.19
C LEU A 169 -11.42 -4.01 3.35
N PRO A 170 -12.00 -5.05 2.73
CA PRO A 170 -13.10 -4.88 1.77
C PRO A 170 -14.42 -4.46 2.42
N SER A 171 -14.69 -4.88 3.66
CA SER A 171 -15.91 -4.51 4.38
C SER A 171 -15.81 -4.80 5.88
N LEU A 172 -16.75 -4.27 6.66
CA LEU A 172 -16.94 -4.66 8.06
C LEU A 172 -17.28 -6.16 8.17
N ASP A 173 -18.12 -6.68 7.28
CA ASP A 173 -18.48 -8.10 7.27
C ASP A 173 -17.26 -9.01 7.12
N TYR A 174 -16.27 -8.61 6.30
CA TYR A 174 -15.00 -9.34 6.19
C TYR A 174 -14.29 -9.46 7.55
N LEU A 175 -14.27 -8.39 8.35
CA LEU A 175 -13.67 -8.38 9.69
C LEU A 175 -14.47 -9.21 10.71
N LEU A 176 -15.78 -9.31 10.51
CA LEU A 176 -16.68 -10.05 11.40
C LEU A 176 -16.82 -11.52 11.01
N LYS A 177 -16.23 -11.96 9.89
CA LYS A 177 -16.23 -13.37 9.49
C LYS A 177 -15.53 -14.20 10.58
N PRO A 178 -16.12 -15.33 11.00
CA PRO A 178 -15.46 -16.26 11.91
C PRO A 178 -14.11 -16.68 11.34
N MET A 179 -13.09 -16.77 12.20
CA MET A 179 -11.79 -17.28 11.77
C MET A 179 -11.92 -18.70 11.20
N ALA A 180 -11.18 -18.98 10.13
CA ALA A 180 -11.17 -20.30 9.49
C ALA A 180 -10.80 -21.44 10.46
N VAL A 181 -9.97 -21.14 11.47
CA VAL A 181 -9.58 -22.07 12.53
C VAL A 181 -10.01 -21.51 13.89
N PRO A 182 -10.83 -22.24 14.68
CA PRO A 182 -11.22 -21.83 16.02
C PRO A 182 -10.02 -21.68 16.97
N LEU A 183 -10.11 -20.75 17.93
CA LEU A 183 -9.06 -20.51 18.92
C LEU A 183 -8.70 -21.77 19.74
N GLN A 184 -9.69 -22.61 20.05
CA GLN A 184 -9.47 -23.87 20.79
C GLN A 184 -8.56 -24.82 20.02
N GLU A 185 -8.73 -24.92 18.71
CA GLU A 185 -7.87 -25.75 17.86
C GLU A 185 -6.46 -25.18 17.75
N LYS A 186 -6.33 -23.85 17.59
CA LYS A 186 -5.02 -23.17 17.64
C LYS A 186 -4.27 -23.44 18.96
N ASN A 187 -4.98 -23.41 20.08
CA ASN A 187 -4.42 -23.71 21.39
C ASN A 187 -3.97 -25.18 21.52
N ARG A 188 -4.75 -26.13 20.97
CA ARG A 188 -4.39 -27.54 20.91
C ARG A 188 -3.10 -27.75 20.10
N TRP A 189 -2.99 -27.13 18.92
CA TRP A 189 -1.77 -27.21 18.10
C TRP A 189 -0.57 -26.60 18.82
N ARG A 190 -0.74 -25.46 19.49
CA ARG A 190 0.31 -24.86 20.32
C ARG A 190 0.78 -25.81 21.43
N GLN A 191 -0.13 -26.47 22.14
CA GLN A 191 0.22 -27.46 23.17
C GLN A 191 0.90 -28.71 22.61
N ALA A 192 0.59 -29.06 21.35
CA ALA A 192 1.23 -30.16 20.63
C ALA A 192 2.60 -29.78 20.01
N GLY A 193 3.09 -28.56 20.24
CA GLY A 193 4.34 -28.07 19.65
C GLY A 193 4.24 -27.68 18.17
N LEU A 194 3.02 -27.53 17.64
CA LEU A 194 2.73 -27.25 16.22
C LEU A 194 2.38 -25.79 15.97
N ALA A 195 2.92 -24.85 16.74
CA ALA A 195 2.68 -23.41 16.55
C ALA A 195 3.92 -22.68 16.02
N PRO A 196 4.39 -22.98 14.79
CA PRO A 196 5.49 -22.23 14.22
C PRO A 196 5.05 -20.79 14.01
N VAL A 197 5.82 -19.85 14.56
CA VAL A 197 5.68 -18.43 14.23
C VAL A 197 6.28 -18.24 12.83
N LEU A 198 5.43 -17.85 11.89
CA LEU A 198 5.85 -17.53 10.52
C LEU A 198 6.07 -16.02 10.40
N TYR A 199 7.30 -15.62 10.03
CA TYR A 199 7.62 -14.25 9.68
C TYR A 199 7.75 -14.10 8.16
N MET A 200 6.91 -13.27 7.56
CA MET A 200 6.91 -12.99 6.12
C MET A 200 7.01 -11.49 5.90
N GLN A 201 7.99 -11.08 5.10
CA GLN A 201 8.19 -9.70 4.69
C GLN A 201 8.97 -9.66 3.37
N SER A 202 8.73 -8.65 2.55
CA SER A 202 9.42 -8.45 1.26
C SER A 202 10.38 -7.26 1.24
N HIS A 203 10.35 -6.39 2.27
CA HIS A 203 11.14 -5.17 2.37
C HIS A 203 11.90 -5.13 3.72
N CYS A 204 13.21 -5.38 3.68
CA CYS A 204 14.13 -5.33 4.83
C CYS A 204 14.58 -3.89 5.15
N ASP A 205 15.33 -3.71 6.24
CA ASP A 205 16.07 -2.49 6.59
C ASP A 205 15.17 -1.26 6.75
N VAL A 206 13.96 -1.48 7.29
CA VAL A 206 12.98 -0.42 7.51
C VAL A 206 13.34 0.47 8.71
N PRO A 207 13.02 1.78 8.70
CA PRO A 207 13.35 2.71 9.79
C PRO A 207 12.79 2.34 11.17
N SER A 208 11.77 1.48 11.23
CA SER A 208 11.23 0.99 12.51
C SER A 208 12.11 -0.06 13.18
N ASP A 209 13.21 -0.48 12.53
CA ASP A 209 14.14 -1.50 13.03
C ASP A 209 13.45 -2.84 13.36
N ARG A 210 12.43 -3.15 12.55
CA ARG A 210 11.58 -4.35 12.67
C ARG A 210 12.44 -5.62 12.61
N ASP A 211 13.46 -5.63 11.76
CA ASP A 211 14.25 -6.83 11.50
C ASP A 211 15.09 -7.22 12.72
N ARG A 212 15.67 -6.24 13.43
CA ARG A 212 16.36 -6.50 14.70
C ARG A 212 15.40 -7.00 15.78
N TYR A 213 14.20 -6.42 15.88
CA TYR A 213 13.18 -6.90 16.81
C TYR A 213 12.84 -8.38 16.56
N VAL A 214 12.65 -8.77 15.30
CA VAL A 214 12.34 -10.16 14.93
C VAL A 214 13.51 -11.08 15.22
N GLN A 215 14.75 -10.68 14.90
CA GLN A 215 15.95 -11.46 15.23
C GLN A 215 16.09 -11.71 16.73
N GLU A 216 15.77 -10.72 17.57
CA GLU A 216 15.76 -10.90 19.02
C GLU A 216 14.64 -11.84 19.46
N LEU A 217 13.43 -11.69 18.91
CA LEU A 217 12.29 -12.55 19.23
C LEU A 217 12.54 -14.02 18.88
N MET A 218 13.21 -14.31 17.76
CA MET A 218 13.54 -15.66 17.31
C MET A 218 14.38 -16.45 18.33
N LYS A 219 15.09 -15.78 19.23
CA LYS A 219 15.89 -16.45 20.28
C LYS A 219 15.03 -17.09 21.38
N TYR A 220 13.76 -16.71 21.47
CA TYR A 220 12.84 -17.09 22.56
C TYR A 220 11.65 -17.93 22.09
N ILE A 221 11.58 -18.25 20.80
CA ILE A 221 10.53 -19.08 20.20
C ILE A 221 11.21 -20.37 19.73
N GLU A 222 10.81 -21.49 20.34
CA GLU A 222 11.23 -22.85 19.95
C GLU A 222 10.36 -23.41 18.82
#